data_AF-A0A7X0RRY6-F1
#
_entry.id   AF-A0A7X0RRY6-F1
#
_cell.length_a   1.000
_cell.length_b   1.000
_cell.length_c   1.000
_cell.angle_alpha   90.00
_cell.angle_beta   90.00
_cell.angle_gamma   90.00
#
_symmetry.space_group_name_H-M   'P 1'
#
loop_
_entity.id
_entity.type
_entity.pdbx_description
1 polymer ?
#
loop_
_entity_poly.entity_id
_entity_poly.type
_entity_poly.pdbx_seq_one_letter_code
_entity_poly.pdbx_strand_id
1 'polypeptide(L)' 'MGDSSLSRNGEPVPGKDYEPDADRTPSGPMPTRPVEEARNGSMVQDLDDLKRLGADMERVKTGQELKEEGLVPDPAQDE' A
#
# COMPACT_ATOMS: atom_id res chain seq x y z
N MET A 1 4.45 38.13 26.15
CA MET A 1 5.09 37.04 26.92
C MET A 1 4.19 35.83 26.69
N GLY A 2 4.35 35.01 25.67
CA GLY A 2 5.59 34.41 25.20
C GLY A 2 5.69 33.02 25.85
N ASP A 3 5.15 32.01 25.20
CA ASP A 3 5.85 30.72 25.09
C ASP A 3 5.38 30.01 23.82
N SER A 4 6.30 29.99 22.87
CA SER A 4 6.23 29.28 21.61
C SER A 4 6.55 27.81 21.88
N SER A 5 5.54 26.96 22.01
CA SER A 5 5.79 25.51 21.88
C SER A 5 5.80 25.16 20.40
N LEU A 6 7.00 25.27 19.84
CA LEU A 6 7.44 24.73 18.57
C LEU A 6 6.70 23.44 18.20
N SER A 7 6.26 23.40 16.94
CA SER A 7 6.01 22.17 16.18
C SER A 7 7.12 21.17 16.48
N ARG A 8 6.80 20.13 17.26
CA ARG A 8 7.72 19.03 17.53
C ARG A 8 7.73 18.14 16.30
N ASN A 9 8.85 18.20 15.60
CA ASN A 9 9.18 17.39 14.43
C ASN A 9 8.79 15.92 14.64
N GLY A 10 8.14 15.32 13.64
CA GLY A 10 7.71 13.92 13.55
C GLY A 10 8.41 12.90 14.44
N GLU A 11 7.97 12.80 15.70
CA GLU A 11 8.31 11.68 16.57
C GLU A 11 7.41 10.50 16.14
N PRO A 12 7.97 9.31 15.83
CA PRO A 12 7.17 8.14 15.51
C PRO A 12 6.28 7.82 16.72
N VAL A 13 4.98 7.63 16.47
CA VAL A 13 4.03 7.26 17.52
C VAL A 13 4.43 5.89 18.10
N PRO A 14 4.80 5.78 19.38
CA PRO A 14 5.27 4.52 19.94
C PRO A 14 4.14 3.50 19.97
N GLY A 15 4.34 2.36 19.28
CA GLY A 15 3.47 1.18 19.36
C GLY A 15 2.47 0.98 18.22
N LYS A 16 2.59 1.70 17.10
CA LYS A 16 1.89 1.35 15.85
C LYS A 16 2.93 0.95 14.83
N ASP A 17 3.23 -0.34 14.76
CA ASP A 17 3.99 -0.88 13.64
C ASP A 17 3.05 -1.00 12.44
N TYR A 18 3.55 -0.71 11.24
CA TYR A 18 2.78 -1.03 10.03
C TYR A 18 2.61 -2.55 9.97
N GLU A 19 1.37 -3.03 9.91
CA GLU A 19 1.04 -4.46 9.78
C GLU A 19 0.65 -4.75 8.33
N PRO A 20 1.64 -4.95 7.43
CA PRO A 20 1.36 -5.09 6.00
C PRO A 20 0.53 -6.32 5.67
N ASP A 21 0.49 -7.34 6.54
CA ASP A 21 -0.21 -8.59 6.26
C ASP A 21 -1.73 -8.39 6.13
N ALA A 22 -2.31 -7.44 6.87
CA ALA A 22 -3.73 -7.11 6.73
C ALA A 22 -4.05 -6.50 5.35
N ASP A 23 -3.19 -5.58 4.91
CA ASP A 23 -3.40 -4.81 3.68
C ASP A 23 -2.99 -5.59 2.43
N ARG A 24 -1.90 -6.38 2.52
CA ARG A 24 -1.28 -7.12 1.40
C ARG A 24 -1.87 -8.51 1.18
N THR A 25 -2.76 -9.00 2.05
CA THR A 25 -3.41 -10.29 1.80
C THR A 25 -4.18 -10.19 0.48
N PRO A 26 -3.75 -10.91 -0.57
CA PRO A 26 -4.42 -10.83 -1.86
C PRO A 26 -5.83 -11.38 -1.73
N SER A 27 -6.74 -10.86 -2.55
CA SER A 27 -8.04 -11.48 -2.69
C SER A 27 -7.88 -12.96 -3.04
N GLY A 28 -8.79 -13.80 -2.53
CA GLY A 28 -8.73 -15.26 -2.65
C GLY A 28 -8.55 -15.77 -4.09
N PRO A 29 -8.21 -17.06 -4.26
CA PRO A 29 -7.90 -17.63 -5.57
C PRO A 29 -9.10 -17.50 -6.52
N MET A 30 -8.81 -17.11 -7.76
CA MET A 30 -9.80 -17.12 -8.85
C MET A 30 -9.42 -18.16 -9.90
N PRO A 31 -10.39 -18.67 -10.68
CA PRO A 31 -10.10 -19.49 -11.85
C PRO A 31 -9.15 -18.74 -12.79
N THR A 32 -8.05 -19.39 -13.18
CA THR A 32 -7.06 -18.81 -14.09
C THR A 32 -7.14 -19.46 -15.46
N ARG A 33 -6.98 -18.64 -16.51
CA ARG A 33 -6.85 -19.13 -17.88
C ARG A 33 -5.45 -19.75 -18.10
N PRO A 34 -5.31 -20.69 -19.04
CA PRO A 34 -4.02 -21.31 -19.34
C PRO A 34 -3.01 -20.28 -19.87
N VAL A 35 -1.72 -20.57 -19.71
CA VAL A 35 -0.63 -19.62 -20.03
C VAL A 35 -0.57 -19.30 -21.52
N GLU A 36 -0.99 -20.24 -22.37
CA GLU A 36 -1.09 -20.10 -23.82
C GLU A 36 -2.06 -19.00 -24.25
N GLU A 37 -3.01 -18.62 -23.39
CA GLU A 37 -3.96 -17.53 -23.62
C GLU A 37 -3.57 -16.22 -22.92
N ALA A 38 -2.41 -16.19 -22.25
CA ALA A 38 -1.90 -14.99 -21.61
C ALA A 38 -1.54 -13.93 -22.67
N ARG A 39 -1.87 -12.67 -22.38
CA ARG A 39 -1.61 -11.54 -23.28
C ARG A 39 -0.45 -10.72 -22.73
N ASN A 40 0.64 -10.66 -23.48
CA ASN A 40 1.78 -9.81 -23.14
C ASN A 40 1.33 -8.35 -23.00
N GLY A 41 1.78 -7.70 -21.92
CA GLY A 41 1.38 -6.33 -21.57
C GLY A 41 0.10 -6.22 -20.73
N SER A 42 -0.57 -7.34 -20.41
CA SER A 42 -1.64 -7.37 -19.42
C SER A 42 -1.18 -8.09 -18.16
N MET A 43 -1.35 -7.46 -17.00
CA MET A 43 -1.19 -8.12 -15.70
C MET A 43 -2.43 -8.92 -15.29
N VAL A 44 -3.57 -8.71 -15.98
CA VAL A 44 -4.87 -9.29 -15.65
C VAL A 44 -5.38 -10.22 -16.74
N GLN A 45 -6.16 -11.22 -16.33
CA GLN A 45 -6.76 -12.19 -17.26
C GLN A 45 -8.10 -11.72 -17.82
N ASP A 46 -8.90 -10.99 -17.05
CA ASP A 46 -10.21 -10.51 -17.47
C ASP A 46 -10.63 -9.27 -16.66
N LEU A 47 -11.89 -8.85 -16.84
CA LEU A 47 -12.43 -7.67 -16.17
C LEU A 47 -12.62 -7.89 -14.67
N ASP A 48 -12.95 -9.09 -14.23
CA ASP A 48 -13.18 -9.35 -12.81
C ASP A 48 -11.84 -9.44 -12.07
N ASP A 49 -10.80 -9.94 -12.72
CA ASP A 49 -9.42 -9.89 -12.24
C ASP A 49 -8.91 -8.44 -12.13
N LEU A 50 -9.29 -7.57 -13.08
CA LEU A 50 -8.99 -6.13 -13.01
C LEU A 50 -9.63 -5.46 -11.79
N LYS A 51 -10.93 -5.71 -11.55
CA LYS A 51 -11.64 -5.13 -10.39
C LYS A 51 -11.02 -5.60 -9.08
N ARG A 52 -10.67 -6.89 -9.01
CA ARG A 52 -10.04 -7.50 -7.84
C ARG A 52 -8.67 -6.87 -7.58
N LEU A 53 -7.83 -6.75 -8.61
CA LEU A 53 -6.53 -6.09 -8.49
C LEU A 53 -6.69 -4.64 -8.00
N GLY A 54 -7.66 -3.90 -8.52
CA GLY A 54 -7.96 -2.54 -8.05
C GLY A 54 -8.29 -2.49 -6.56
N ALA A 55 -9.19 -3.36 -6.09
CA ALA A 55 -9.55 -3.45 -4.67
C ALA A 55 -8.38 -3.91 -3.78
N ASP A 56 -7.49 -4.76 -4.29
CA ASP A 56 -6.28 -5.18 -3.59
C ASP A 56 -5.29 -4.02 -3.48
N MET A 57 -5.16 -3.19 -4.53
CA MET A 57 -4.29 -2.01 -4.55
C MET A 57 -4.79 -0.91 -3.61
N GLU A 58 -6.11 -0.67 -3.53
CA GLU A 58 -6.70 0.34 -2.65
C GLU A 58 -6.48 0.06 -1.16
N ARG A 59 -6.25 -1.21 -0.78
CA ARG A 59 -5.97 -1.59 0.61
C ARG A 59 -4.54 -1.28 1.04
N VAL A 60 -3.61 -1.14 0.08
CA VAL A 60 -2.21 -0.87 0.38
C VAL A 60 -2.00 0.62 0.62
N LYS A 61 -1.61 0.97 1.85
CA LYS A 61 -1.35 2.37 2.21
C LYS A 61 -0.22 2.98 1.39
N THR A 62 -0.46 4.18 0.92
CA THR A 62 0.52 5.04 0.26
C THR A 62 1.49 5.66 1.27
N GLY A 63 2.64 6.12 0.79
CA GLY A 63 3.59 6.84 1.64
C GLY A 63 3.04 8.12 2.28
N GLN A 64 1.96 8.71 1.75
CA GLN A 64 1.30 9.86 2.37
C GLN A 64 0.38 9.42 3.51
N GLU A 65 -0.42 8.38 3.31
CA GLU A 65 -1.30 7.82 4.37
C GLU A 65 -0.47 7.29 5.55
N LEU A 66 0.68 6.67 5.28
CA LEU A 66 1.63 6.29 6.34
C LEU A 66 2.07 7.50 7.17
N LYS A 67 2.43 8.62 6.52
CA LYS A 67 2.85 9.85 7.23
C LYS A 67 1.71 10.45 8.05
N GLU A 68 0.49 10.48 7.52
CA GLU A 68 -0.71 10.96 8.23
C GLU A 68 -1.00 10.12 9.49
N GLU A 69 -0.70 8.82 9.45
CA GLU A 69 -0.81 7.91 10.59
C GLU A 69 0.38 7.98 11.57
N GLY A 70 1.40 8.79 11.27
CA GLY A 70 2.63 8.91 12.07
C GLY A 70 3.63 7.78 11.84
N LEU A 71 3.47 7.01 10.76
CA LEU A 71 4.39 5.97 10.31
C LEU A 71 5.45 6.57 9.39
N VAL A 72 6.65 5.99 9.44
CA VAL A 72 7.76 6.38 8.57
C VAL A 72 7.73 5.49 7.33
N PRO A 73 7.54 6.04 6.11
CA PRO A 73 7.59 5.26 4.89
C PRO A 73 9.02 4.78 4.61
N ASP A 74 9.14 3.70 3.84
CA ASP A 74 10.43 3.17 3.42
C ASP A 74 11.27 4.25 2.69
N PRO A 75 12.59 4.28 2.89
CA PRO A 75 13.47 5.18 2.17
C PRO A 75 13.32 5.00 0.65
N ALA A 76 13.19 6.11 -0.08
CA ALA A 76 13.23 6.06 -1.53
C ALA A 76 14.61 5.56 -2.01
N GLN A 77 14.63 4.81 -3.11
CA GLN A 77 15.89 4.47 -3.75
C GLN A 77 16.36 5.69 -4.56
N ASP A 78 17.51 6.26 -4.19
CA ASP A 78 18.17 7.29 -4.99
C ASP A 78 18.90 6.65 -6.20
N GLU A 79 18.98 7.36 -7.33
CA GLU A 79 19.64 6.93 -8.59
C GLU A 79 21.18 6.85 -8.50
#